data_AF-A0A955L7F6-F1
#
_entry.id   AF-A0A955L7F6-F1
#
_cell.length_a   1.000
_cell.length_b   1.000
_cell.length_c   1.000
_cell.angle_alpha   90.00
_cell.angle_beta   90.00
_cell.angle_gamma   90.00
#
_symmetry.space_group_name_H-M   'P 1'
#
loop_
_entity.id
_entity.type
_entity.pdbx_description
1 polymer ?
#
loop_
_entity_poly.entity_id
_entity_poly.type
_entity_poly.pdbx_seq_one_letter_code
_entity_poly.pdbx_strand_id
1 'polypeptide(L)'
;MGQKINPTGFRIGVNKGWNSTWYAPKNQFADLLLEDIKVRDYVKEKLQNAGVGAIEVKRSMNKILIEVKVARPGVVIGRGGAGIEALKKDLNK
;
A
#
# COMPACT_ATOMS: atom_id res chain seq x y z
N MET A 1 -5.68 -2.84 35.51
CA MET A 1 -5.45 -3.28 34.12
C MET A 1 -4.67 -2.18 33.40
N GLY A 2 -3.46 -2.47 32.90
CA GLY A 2 -2.60 -1.47 32.25
C GLY A 2 -2.86 -1.35 30.75
N GLN A 3 -2.75 -0.15 30.20
CA GLN A 3 -2.82 0.10 28.75
C GLN A 3 -1.56 -0.45 28.07
N LYS A 4 -1.72 -1.29 27.04
CA LYS A 4 -0.61 -1.86 26.27
C LYS A 4 -0.36 -1.03 25.01
N ILE A 5 0.91 -0.79 24.70
CA ILE A 5 1.33 -0.09 23.48
C ILE A 5 1.13 -0.96 22.23
N ASN A 6 0.94 -0.32 21.07
CA ASN A 6 0.93 -1.01 19.79
C ASN A 6 2.34 -1.59 19.49
N PRO A 7 2.47 -2.92 19.39
CA PRO A 7 3.77 -3.58 19.21
C PRO A 7 4.39 -3.34 17.83
N THR A 8 3.58 -3.03 16.82
CA THR A 8 4.08 -2.68 15.48
C THR A 8 4.69 -1.29 15.52
N GLY A 9 3.95 -0.30 16.05
CA GLY A 9 4.41 1.09 16.18
C GLY A 9 5.68 1.21 17.01
N PHE A 10 5.74 0.50 18.15
CA PHE A 10 6.92 0.49 19.03
C PHE A 10 8.20 -0.04 18.36
N ARG A 11 8.07 -0.83 17.28
CA ARG A 11 9.18 -1.50 16.61
C ARG A 11 9.60 -0.86 15.28
N ILE A 12 8.90 0.20 14.86
CA ILE A 12 9.26 0.96 13.65
C ILE A 12 10.64 1.56 13.84
N GLY A 13 11.53 1.35 12.87
CA GLY A 13 12.91 1.87 12.89
C GLY A 13 13.92 1.01 13.68
N VAL A 14 13.46 -0.02 14.39
CA VAL A 14 14.34 -0.99 15.07
C VAL A 14 14.42 -2.30 14.30
N ASN A 15 13.28 -2.98 14.13
CA ASN A 15 13.21 -4.25 13.39
C ASN A 15 12.05 -4.32 12.38
N LYS A 16 11.15 -3.32 12.39
CA LYS A 16 10.08 -3.18 11.39
C LYS A 16 10.29 -1.91 10.57
N GLY A 17 10.10 -2.03 9.27
CA GLY A 17 10.10 -0.91 8.34
C GLY A 17 8.77 -0.16 8.29
N TRP A 18 8.76 0.93 7.53
CA TRP A 18 7.55 1.69 7.22
C TRP A 18 6.77 1.04 6.08
N ASN A 19 5.45 1.09 6.14
CA ASN A 19 4.60 0.65 5.04
C ASN A 19 4.50 1.70 3.92
N SER A 20 4.81 2.97 4.20
CA SER A 20 4.95 4.03 3.19
C SER A 20 6.33 4.66 3.35
N THR A 21 7.14 4.63 2.30
CA THR A 21 8.51 5.17 2.32
C THR A 21 8.64 6.20 1.22
N TRP A 22 8.44 7.48 1.58
CA TRP A 22 8.57 8.62 0.70
C TRP A 22 8.77 9.92 1.50
N TYR A 23 9.17 10.99 0.82
CA TYR A 23 9.36 12.32 1.39
C TYR A 23 8.53 13.34 0.62
N ALA A 24 7.94 14.31 1.32
CA ALA A 24 7.26 15.44 0.72
C ALA A 24 7.45 16.71 1.56
N PRO A 25 7.40 17.91 0.95
CA PRO A 25 7.39 19.15 1.69
C PRO A 25 6.10 19.29 2.52
N LYS A 26 6.17 20.06 3.61
CA LYS A 26 5.08 20.23 4.58
C LYS A 26 3.73 20.58 3.93
N ASN A 27 3.76 21.41 2.88
CA ASN A 27 2.57 21.90 2.21
C ASN A 27 1.85 20.84 1.37
N GLN A 28 2.54 19.78 0.94
CA GLN A 28 1.99 18.73 0.06
C GLN A 28 1.77 17.41 0.80
N PHE A 29 2.33 17.26 2.00
CA PHE A 29 2.31 16.00 2.75
C PHE A 29 0.88 15.50 3.04
N ALA A 30 -0.02 16.42 3.44
CA ALA A 30 -1.39 16.04 3.80
C ALA A 30 -2.17 15.46 2.62
N ASP A 31 -2.08 16.09 1.45
CA ASP A 31 -2.78 15.66 0.25
C ASP A 31 -2.26 14.32 -0.25
N LEU A 32 -0.93 14.14 -0.27
CA LEU A 32 -0.28 12.89 -0.67
C LEU A 32 -0.60 11.74 0.30
N LEU A 33 -0.69 12.03 1.60
CA LEU A 33 -1.10 11.04 2.60
C LEU A 33 -2.56 10.60 2.41
N LEU A 34 -3.46 11.55 2.13
CA LEU A 34 -4.86 11.23 1.88
C LEU A 34 -5.04 10.36 0.64
N GLU A 35 -4.29 10.65 -0.42
CA GLU A 35 -4.24 9.83 -1.63
C GLU A 35 -3.72 8.42 -1.33
N ASP A 36 -2.63 8.28 -0.55
CA ASP A 36 -2.08 6.98 -0.13
C ASP A 36 -3.12 6.13 0.63
N ILE A 37 -3.92 6.74 1.51
CA ILE A 37 -4.97 6.05 2.26
C ILE A 37 -6.04 5.52 1.29
N LYS A 38 -6.53 6.37 0.38
CA LYS A 38 -7.54 5.99 -0.61
C LYS A 38 -7.06 4.85 -1.51
N VAL A 39 -5.81 4.92 -1.98
CA VAL A 39 -5.20 3.87 -2.80
C VAL A 39 -5.12 2.55 -2.02
N ARG A 40 -4.73 2.58 -0.75
CA ARG A 40 -4.67 1.37 0.09
C ARG A 40 -6.04 0.75 0.31
N ASP A 41 -7.05 1.56 0.59
CA ASP A 41 -8.41 1.07 0.80
C ASP A 41 -8.96 0.45 -0.48
N TYR A 42 -8.78 1.12 -1.62
CA TYR A 42 -9.17 0.59 -2.93
C TYR A 42 -8.50 -0.75 -3.26
N VAL A 43 -7.18 -0.83 -3.10
CA VAL A 43 -6.41 -2.06 -3.36
C VAL A 43 -6.86 -3.18 -2.42
N LYS A 44 -7.12 -2.86 -1.15
CA LYS A 44 -7.57 -3.82 -0.15
C LYS A 44 -8.96 -4.36 -0.48
N GLU A 45 -9.90 -3.51 -0.90
CA GLU A 45 -11.26 -3.91 -1.31
C GLU A 45 -11.24 -4.78 -2.57
N LYS A 46 -10.49 -4.38 -3.59
CA LYS A 46 -10.45 -5.11 -4.86
C LYS A 46 -9.75 -6.46 -4.76
N LEU A 47 -8.78 -6.58 -3.85
CA LEU A 47 -7.96 -7.78 -3.66
C LEU A 47 -8.32 -8.60 -2.41
N GLN A 48 -9.51 -8.40 -1.81
CA GLN A 48 -9.96 -9.19 -0.66
C GLN A 48 -9.85 -10.70 -0.91
N ASN A 49 -10.22 -11.14 -2.11
CA ASN A 49 -10.16 -12.55 -2.51
C ASN A 49 -8.73 -13.10 -2.63
N ALA A 50 -7.71 -12.26 -2.79
CA ALA A 50 -6.33 -12.72 -2.98
C ALA A 50 -5.57 -12.97 -1.66
N GLY A 51 -6.09 -12.48 -0.53
CA GLY A 51 -5.41 -12.56 0.77
C GLY A 51 -4.20 -11.61 0.82
N VAL A 52 -4.47 -10.31 0.91
CA VAL A 52 -3.44 -9.26 1.00
C VAL A 52 -2.81 -9.29 2.39
N GLY A 53 -1.49 -9.50 2.47
CA GLY A 53 -0.73 -9.50 3.71
C GLY A 53 -0.17 -8.13 4.08
N ALA A 54 0.45 -7.44 3.12
CA ALA A 54 1.00 -6.10 3.32
C ALA A 54 0.98 -5.30 2.02
N ILE A 55 0.80 -3.98 2.14
CA ILE A 55 0.84 -3.02 1.05
C ILE A 55 1.92 -2.00 1.39
N GLU A 56 2.98 -1.99 0.59
CA GLU A 56 4.08 -1.06 0.69
C GLU A 56 3.99 -0.01 -0.42
N VAL A 57 4.05 1.27 -0.06
CA VAL A 57 3.97 2.39 -1.01
C VAL A 57 5.27 3.14 -1.01
N LYS A 58 5.92 3.24 -2.18
CA LYS A 58 7.13 4.03 -2.39
C LYS A 58 6.81 5.11 -3.41
N ARG A 59 7.02 6.37 -3.06
CA ARG A 59 6.86 7.49 -4.00
C ARG A 59 8.23 8.05 -4.34
N SER A 60 8.49 8.15 -5.64
CA SER A 60 9.57 8.92 -6.23
C SER A 60 8.97 10.14 -6.95
N MET A 61 9.80 11.10 -7.35
CA MET A 61 9.35 12.40 -7.88
C MET A 61 8.26 12.30 -8.96
N ASN A 62 8.36 11.33 -9.87
CA ASN A 62 7.41 11.16 -10.99
C ASN A 62 6.73 9.78 -11.02
N LYS A 63 6.95 8.93 -10.00
CA LYS A 63 6.49 7.53 -10.03
C LYS A 63 6.03 7.08 -8.66
N ILE A 64 4.87 6.45 -8.62
CA ILE A 64 4.36 5.75 -7.44
C ILE A 64 4.55 4.26 -7.69
N LEU A 65 5.20 3.59 -6.74
CA LEU A 65 5.45 2.17 -6.77
C LEU A 65 4.71 1.51 -5.61
N ILE A 66 3.73 0.68 -5.94
CA ILE A 66 2.87 -0.01 -4.98
C ILE A 66 3.26 -1.49 -5.00
N GLU A 67 3.84 -1.96 -3.90
CA GLU A 67 4.21 -3.35 -3.69
C GLU A 67 3.13 -4.03 -2.84
N VAL A 68 2.42 -4.97 -3.44
CA VAL A 68 1.36 -5.73 -2.76
C VAL A 68 1.86 -7.15 -2.50
N LYS A 69 2.00 -7.52 -1.22
CA LYS A 69 2.34 -8.88 -0.80
C LYS A 69 1.05 -9.68 -0.62
N VAL A 70 0.86 -10.71 -1.44
CA VAL A 70 -0.36 -11.52 -1.49
C VAL A 70 -0.05 -13.00 -1.32
N ALA A 71 -0.96 -13.72 -0.65
CA ALA A 71 -0.85 -15.16 -0.50
C ALA A 71 -1.14 -15.90 -1.81
N ARG A 72 -2.06 -15.38 -2.63
CA ARG A 72 -2.46 -15.99 -3.92
C ARG A 72 -2.18 -15.04 -5.09
N PRO A 73 -0.95 -15.00 -5.63
CA PRO A 73 -0.59 -14.08 -6.71
C PRO A 73 -1.38 -14.33 -8.01
N GLY A 74 -1.73 -15.58 -8.32
CA GLY A 74 -2.47 -15.92 -9.53
C GLY A 74 -3.85 -15.26 -9.64
N VAL A 75 -4.52 -15.03 -8.51
CA VAL A 75 -5.83 -14.33 -8.48
C VAL A 75 -5.68 -12.86 -8.81
N VAL A 76 -4.54 -12.26 -8.45
CA VAL A 76 -4.24 -10.83 -8.69
C VAL A 76 -3.81 -10.57 -10.13
N ILE A 77 -2.98 -11.47 -10.69
CA ILE A 77 -2.47 -11.36 -12.06
C ILE A 77 -3.61 -11.59 -13.07
N GLY A 78 -4.50 -12.54 -12.78
CA GLY A 78 -5.57 -12.96 -13.70
C GLY A 78 -5.03 -13.75 -14.90
N ARG A 79 -5.87 -14.00 -15.90
CA ARG A 79 -5.45 -14.69 -17.13
C ARG A 79 -4.60 -13.74 -17.98
N GLY A 80 -3.34 -14.10 -18.23
CA GLY A 80 -2.44 -13.35 -19.11
C GLY A 80 -2.02 -11.96 -18.61
N GLY A 81 -2.22 -11.64 -17.33
CA GLY A 81 -1.87 -10.32 -16.76
C GLY A 81 -2.98 -9.26 -16.83
N ALA A 82 -4.17 -9.61 -17.34
CA ALA A 82 -5.30 -8.69 -17.49
C ALA A 82 -5.75 -8.03 -16.17
N GLY A 83 -5.58 -8.73 -15.03
CA GLY A 83 -5.93 -8.18 -13.72
C GLY A 83 -5.03 -7.02 -13.30
N ILE A 84 -3.73 -7.09 -13.62
CA ILE A 84 -2.76 -6.03 -13.33
C ILE A 84 -3.00 -4.81 -14.21
N GLU A 85 -3.29 -5.02 -15.50
CA GLU A 85 -3.57 -3.92 -16.42
C GLU A 85 -4.84 -3.15 -16.03
N ALA A 86 -5.90 -3.87 -15.66
CA ALA A 86 -7.13 -3.27 -15.16
C ALA A 86 -6.89 -2.44 -13.88
N LEU A 87 -6.18 -3.01 -12.90
CA LEU A 87 -5.82 -2.30 -11.66
C LEU A 87 -4.98 -1.04 -11.93
N LYS A 88 -4.02 -1.13 -12.85
CA LYS A 88 -3.18 0.02 -13.22
C LYS A 88 -4.00 1.13 -13.90
N LYS A 89 -4.98 0.76 -14.73
CA LYS A 89 -5.87 1.72 -15.40
C LYS A 89 -6.82 2.39 -14.41
N ASP A 90 -7.31 1.64 -13.42
CA ASP A 90 -8.22 2.16 -12.40
C ASP A 90 -7.49 3.07 -11.40
N LEU A 91 -6.23 2.78 -11.06
CA LEU A 91 -5.41 3.61 -10.17
C LEU A 91 -4.84 4.88 -10.83
N ASN A 92 -4.85 4.95 -12.16
CA ASN A 92 -4.38 6.11 -12.92
C ASN A 92 -5.53 7.06 -13.32
N LYS A 93 -6.72 6.85 -12.74
CA LYS A 93 -7.88 7.74 -12.81
C LYS A 93 -7.94 8.59 -11.55
#